data_AF-A0A0L6TXY6-F1
#
_entry.id   AF-A0A0L6TXY6-F1
#
_cell.length_a   1.000
_cell.length_b   1.000
_cell.length_c   1.000
_cell.angle_alpha   90.00
_cell.angle_beta   90.00
_cell.angle_gamma   90.00
#
_symmetry.space_group_name_H-M   'P 1'
#
loop_
_entity.id
_entity.type
_entity.pdbx_description
1 polymer ?
#
loop_
_entity_poly.entity_id
_entity_poly.type
_entity_poly.pdbx_seq_one_letter_code
_entity_poly.pdbx_strand_id
1 'polypeptide(L)'
;MILDEDGKADKVVGTLQDITDNKLKEEKIMNLSFRDQLTGLYNRRFYEEELIRVDTRQNLPLTILMGDVNGLKLVNDSFGHSMGDELLKKVAEVITKACGAHKVISRIGGDEFIVLLPKTDAFEAEQLTKRIKEYSLIEKVGSLDVSISFGFETKMNEADDINDVCKRAEDRMYHRKLFESPLMRGKTVDTIIRTLYEKNEIEEQHSHRVSKLCEIMGKGLGLSEYKIKELKTVGLLHDIGKIAIEDTILNKPGKLTDDEWLEIKRHSEIGYRILSTVNEMSEMAEYVLAHQERWDGTGYPKGLKGNAIPLESRIISIADAYDAMTSQRSYRSKMPSEAALAELQKNAGSQFDPELASFFIENLLENEKTINL
;
A
#
# COMPACT_ATOMS: atom_id res chain seq x y z
N MET A 1 19.25 32.51 -54.97
CA MET A 1 19.65 32.63 -56.38
C MET A 1 19.44 34.08 -56.79
N ILE A 2 20.48 34.72 -57.30
CA ILE A 2 20.48 36.10 -57.78
C ILE A 2 20.47 36.00 -59.30
N LEU A 3 19.53 36.69 -59.93
CA LEU A 3 19.37 36.73 -61.38
C LEU A 3 20.08 37.96 -61.95
N ASP A 4 20.55 37.89 -63.20
CA ASP A 4 21.05 39.03 -63.97
C ASP A 4 19.90 39.91 -64.52
N GLU A 5 20.26 40.99 -65.21
CA GLU A 5 19.32 41.96 -65.81
C GLU A 5 18.44 41.35 -66.92
N ASP A 6 18.83 40.22 -67.51
CA ASP A 6 18.06 39.47 -68.52
C ASP A 6 17.19 38.36 -67.90
N GLY A 7 17.15 38.27 -66.56
CA GLY A 7 16.36 37.28 -65.83
C GLY A 7 16.97 35.87 -65.82
N LYS A 8 18.24 35.70 -66.20
CA LYS A 8 18.96 34.42 -66.10
C LYS A 8 19.69 34.31 -64.77
N ALA A 9 19.89 33.08 -64.30
CA ALA A 9 20.56 32.81 -63.04
C ALA A 9 22.05 33.18 -63.12
N ASP A 10 22.46 34.22 -62.38
CA ASP A 10 23.84 34.74 -62.35
C ASP A 10 24.63 34.15 -61.17
N LYS A 11 24.06 34.16 -59.96
CA LYS A 11 24.74 33.67 -58.75
C LYS A 11 23.84 32.84 -57.85
N VAL A 12 24.40 31.82 -57.22
CA VAL A 12 23.75 31.09 -56.13
C VAL A 12 24.55 31.33 -54.86
N VAL A 13 23.93 31.98 -53.89
CA VAL A 13 24.44 32.07 -52.52
C VAL A 13 23.73 31.00 -51.71
N GLY A 14 24.50 30.09 -51.12
CA GLY A 14 24.02 29.06 -50.22
C GLY A 14 24.77 29.14 -48.90
N THR A 15 24.07 28.91 -47.80
CA THR A 15 24.67 28.78 -46.47
C THR A 15 24.57 27.32 -46.04
N LEU A 16 25.69 26.70 -45.70
CA LEU A 16 25.76 25.38 -45.11
C LEU A 16 25.96 25.56 -43.61
N GLN A 17 25.06 25.01 -42.81
CA GLN A 17 25.15 25.04 -41.36
C GLN A 17 25.17 23.60 -40.85
N ASP A 18 26.17 23.26 -40.05
CA ASP A 18 26.19 21.99 -39.32
C ASP A 18 25.15 22.05 -38.20
N ILE A 19 24.15 21.18 -38.30
CA ILE A 19 23.05 21.06 -37.33
C ILE A 19 23.14 19.76 -36.52
N THR A 20 24.26 19.05 -36.55
CA THR A 20 24.43 17.73 -35.90
C THR A 20 24.15 17.83 -34.40
N ASP A 21 24.71 18.83 -33.70
CA ASP A 21 24.46 19.04 -32.28
C ASP A 21 23.01 19.41 -31.97
N ASN A 22 22.36 20.17 -32.85
CA ASN A 22 20.94 20.52 -32.69
C ASN A 22 20.05 19.30 -32.90
N LYS A 23 20.35 18.46 -33.90
CA LYS A 23 19.67 17.18 -34.14
C LYS A 23 19.84 16.22 -32.96
N LEU A 24 21.04 16.10 -32.40
CA LEU A 24 21.30 15.27 -31.22
C LEU A 24 20.58 15.80 -29.97
N LYS A 25 20.52 17.14 -29.79
CA LYS A 25 19.75 17.75 -28.70
C LYS A 25 18.24 17.54 -28.89
N GLU A 26 17.72 17.71 -30.09
CA GLU A 26 16.31 17.42 -30.41
C GLU A 26 15.97 15.96 -30.16
N GLU A 27 16.84 15.03 -30.59
CA GLU A 27 16.67 13.59 -30.38
C GLU A 27 16.74 13.22 -28.90
N LYS A 28 17.63 13.88 -28.13
CA LYS A 28 17.72 13.72 -26.67
C LYS A 28 16.49 14.30 -25.95
N ILE A 29 15.97 15.44 -26.40
CA ILE A 29 14.74 16.05 -25.88
C ILE A 29 13.52 15.17 -26.20
N MET A 30 13.44 14.62 -27.42
CA MET A 30 12.40 13.67 -27.79
C MET A 30 12.51 12.38 -26.97
N ASN A 31 13.72 11.82 -26.78
CA ASN A 31 13.92 10.67 -25.92
C ASN A 31 13.48 10.94 -24.47
N LEU A 32 13.83 12.10 -23.90
CA LEU A 32 13.37 12.50 -22.57
C LEU A 32 11.85 12.68 -22.50
N SER A 33 11.23 13.18 -23.57
CA SER A 33 9.77 13.36 -23.65
C SER A 33 9.00 12.05 -23.74
N PHE A 34 9.64 10.94 -24.10
CA PHE A 34 8.99 9.64 -24.33
C PHE A 34 9.27 8.62 -23.23
N ARG A 35 9.98 9.00 -22.17
CA ARG A 35 10.37 8.11 -21.08
C ARG A 35 9.64 8.47 -19.79
N ASP A 36 9.28 7.45 -19.01
CA ASP A 36 8.82 7.59 -17.64
C ASP A 36 10.03 7.88 -16.74
N GLN A 37 9.95 8.93 -15.93
CA GLN A 37 11.11 9.41 -15.15
C GLN A 37 11.52 8.43 -14.03
N LEU A 38 10.56 7.66 -13.52
CA LEU A 38 10.82 6.73 -12.41
C LEU A 38 11.44 5.42 -12.88
N THR A 39 10.85 4.82 -13.92
CA THR A 39 11.19 3.46 -14.37
C THR A 39 12.11 3.43 -15.58
N GLY A 40 12.25 4.54 -16.32
CA GLY A 40 13.00 4.58 -17.57
C GLY A 40 12.33 3.86 -18.75
N LEU A 41 11.14 3.28 -18.54
CA LEU A 41 10.30 2.71 -19.59
C LEU A 41 9.74 3.80 -20.49
N TYR A 42 9.08 3.42 -21.57
CA TYR A 42 8.33 4.39 -22.36
C TYR A 42 7.13 4.93 -21.56
N ASN A 43 6.75 6.18 -21.81
CA ASN A 43 5.59 6.77 -21.16
C ASN A 43 4.33 6.64 -22.02
N ARG A 44 3.19 7.09 -21.48
CA ARG A 44 1.88 7.08 -22.16
C ARG A 44 1.92 7.69 -23.56
N ARG A 45 2.60 8.83 -23.73
CA ARG A 45 2.68 9.51 -25.02
C ARG A 45 3.34 8.63 -26.08
N PHE A 46 4.46 7.99 -25.74
CA PHE A 46 5.13 7.07 -26.66
C PHE A 46 4.24 5.87 -27.01
N TYR A 47 3.58 5.27 -26.01
CA TYR A 47 2.65 4.17 -26.22
C TYR A 47 1.54 4.53 -27.21
N GLU A 48 0.89 5.69 -27.05
CA GLU A 48 -0.21 6.13 -27.93
C GLU A 48 0.27 6.32 -29.38
N GLU A 49 1.45 6.94 -29.57
CA GLU A 49 2.04 7.12 -30.91
C GLU A 49 2.47 5.78 -31.53
N GLU A 50 3.05 4.89 -30.74
CA GLU A 50 3.58 3.61 -31.22
C GLU A 50 2.45 2.61 -31.50
N LEU A 51 1.35 2.64 -30.75
CA LEU A 51 0.16 1.81 -31.01
C LEU A 51 -0.37 2.03 -32.43
N ILE A 52 -0.47 3.29 -32.86
CA ILE A 52 -0.90 3.66 -34.22
C ILE A 52 0.09 3.14 -35.27
N ARG A 53 1.39 3.20 -34.99
CA ARG A 53 2.44 2.76 -35.92
C ARG A 53 2.49 1.25 -36.07
N VAL A 54 2.28 0.50 -34.98
CA VAL A 54 2.38 -0.95 -35.01
C VAL A 54 1.10 -1.64 -35.44
N ASP A 55 -0.05 -0.96 -35.42
CA ASP A 55 -1.32 -1.50 -35.89
C ASP A 55 -1.38 -1.59 -37.43
N THR A 56 -0.66 -2.56 -37.98
CA THR A 56 -0.58 -2.82 -39.41
C THR A 56 -0.60 -4.31 -39.69
N ARG A 57 -1.01 -4.69 -40.90
CA ARG A 57 -1.07 -6.08 -41.35
C ARG A 57 0.25 -6.85 -41.19
N GLN A 58 1.40 -6.17 -41.31
CA GLN A 58 2.72 -6.81 -41.20
C GLN A 58 3.10 -7.21 -39.77
N ASN A 59 2.41 -6.63 -38.78
CA ASN A 59 2.64 -6.85 -37.36
C ASN A 59 1.60 -7.79 -36.73
N LEU A 60 0.63 -8.27 -37.52
CA LEU A 60 -0.32 -9.28 -37.06
C LEU A 60 0.36 -10.66 -36.95
N PRO A 61 -0.01 -11.49 -35.95
CA PRO A 61 -0.90 -11.16 -34.83
C PRO A 61 -0.28 -10.11 -33.89
N LEU A 62 -1.07 -9.11 -33.49
CA LEU A 62 -0.62 -8.05 -32.59
C LEU A 62 -1.28 -8.24 -31.23
N THR A 63 -0.49 -8.59 -30.21
CA THR A 63 -0.99 -8.70 -28.84
C THR A 63 -0.73 -7.45 -28.03
N ILE A 64 -1.71 -7.06 -27.22
CA ILE A 64 -1.59 -6.01 -26.21
C ILE A 64 -1.67 -6.67 -24.84
N LEU A 65 -0.60 -6.55 -24.06
CA LEU A 65 -0.53 -7.03 -22.69
C LEU A 65 -0.61 -5.82 -21.75
N MET A 66 -1.59 -5.82 -20.86
CA MET A 66 -1.79 -4.79 -19.82
C MET A 66 -1.52 -5.39 -18.44
N GLY A 67 -0.81 -4.64 -17.61
CA GLY A 67 -0.41 -5.03 -16.27
C GLY A 67 -0.73 -3.93 -15.25
N ASP A 68 -1.11 -4.33 -14.05
CA ASP A 68 -1.42 -3.43 -12.94
C ASP A 68 -0.77 -3.96 -11.65
N VAL A 69 -0.03 -3.10 -10.94
CA VAL A 69 0.70 -3.47 -9.73
C VAL A 69 -0.25 -3.64 -8.54
N ASN A 70 -0.25 -4.83 -7.95
CA ASN A 70 -1.11 -5.15 -6.82
C ASN A 70 -0.63 -4.47 -5.53
N GLY A 71 -1.52 -3.72 -4.88
CA GLY A 71 -1.30 -3.22 -3.51
C GLY A 71 -0.39 -2.01 -3.38
N LEU A 72 -0.07 -1.30 -4.47
CA LEU A 72 0.83 -0.13 -4.43
C LEU A 72 0.40 0.93 -3.41
N LYS A 73 -0.90 1.25 -3.35
CA LYS A 73 -1.43 2.23 -2.38
C LYS A 73 -1.18 1.79 -0.94
N LEU A 74 -1.41 0.52 -0.64
CA LEU A 74 -1.17 -0.06 0.70
C LEU A 74 0.31 0.04 1.07
N VAL A 75 1.21 -0.27 0.12
CA VAL A 75 2.66 -0.11 0.31
C VAL A 75 3.03 1.34 0.58
N ASN A 76 2.50 2.29 -0.17
CA ASN A 76 2.76 3.72 0.03
C ASN A 76 2.28 4.21 1.40
N ASP A 77 1.08 3.80 1.81
CA ASP A 77 0.48 4.21 3.08
C ASP A 77 1.22 3.61 4.29
N SER A 78 1.88 2.45 4.14
CA SER A 78 2.59 1.75 5.22
C SER A 78 4.11 1.98 5.26
N PHE A 79 4.77 2.02 4.11
CA PHE A 79 6.23 2.10 4.00
C PHE A 79 6.72 3.39 3.31
N GLY A 80 5.79 4.26 2.91
CA GLY A 80 6.09 5.52 2.24
C GLY A 80 6.29 5.39 0.72
N HIS A 81 6.22 6.52 0.03
CA HIS A 81 6.32 6.58 -1.44
C HIS A 81 7.65 6.08 -1.99
N SER A 82 8.76 6.28 -1.28
CA SER A 82 10.07 5.77 -1.70
C SER A 82 10.06 4.24 -1.87
N MET A 83 9.34 3.53 -0.99
CA MET A 83 9.21 2.07 -1.10
C MET A 83 8.31 1.68 -2.27
N GLY A 84 7.20 2.40 -2.49
CA GLY A 84 6.36 2.17 -3.67
C GLY A 84 7.08 2.47 -4.99
N ASP A 85 7.95 3.47 -5.00
CA ASP A 85 8.79 3.81 -6.14
C ASP A 85 9.79 2.68 -6.46
N GLU A 86 10.42 2.09 -5.45
CA GLU A 86 11.27 0.91 -5.61
C GLU A 86 10.47 -0.31 -6.09
N LEU A 87 9.23 -0.49 -5.60
CA LEU A 87 8.32 -1.53 -6.11
C LEU A 87 8.05 -1.35 -7.61
N LEU A 88 7.73 -0.13 -8.04
CA LEU A 88 7.47 0.18 -9.45
C LEU A 88 8.69 -0.03 -10.35
N LYS A 89 9.89 0.37 -9.88
CA LYS A 89 11.15 0.09 -10.59
C LYS A 89 11.39 -1.42 -10.71
N LYS A 90 11.17 -2.18 -9.63
CA LYS A 90 11.34 -3.64 -9.64
C LYS A 90 10.36 -4.32 -10.60
N VAL A 91 9.11 -3.86 -10.64
CA VAL A 91 8.12 -4.30 -11.64
C VAL A 91 8.61 -4.04 -13.06
N ALA A 92 9.11 -2.83 -13.35
CA ALA A 92 9.66 -2.48 -14.65
C ALA A 92 10.84 -3.38 -15.05
N GLU A 93 11.76 -3.66 -14.13
CA GLU A 93 12.87 -4.59 -14.32
C GLU A 93 12.39 -6.00 -14.65
N VAL A 94 11.41 -6.51 -13.89
CA VAL A 94 10.83 -7.84 -14.08
C VAL A 94 10.18 -7.99 -15.46
N ILE A 95 9.36 -7.01 -15.86
CA ILE A 95 8.70 -7.00 -17.18
C ILE A 95 9.77 -6.93 -18.28
N THR A 96 10.78 -6.08 -18.12
CA THR A 96 11.88 -5.93 -19.09
C THR A 96 12.70 -7.21 -19.25
N LYS A 97 13.07 -7.84 -18.14
CA LYS A 97 13.80 -9.12 -18.12
C LYS A 97 13.01 -10.23 -18.79
N ALA A 98 11.70 -10.29 -18.56
CA ALA A 98 10.83 -11.28 -19.17
C ALA A 98 10.56 -11.00 -20.66
N CYS A 99 10.43 -9.75 -21.07
CA CYS A 99 10.08 -9.39 -22.44
C CYS A 99 11.30 -9.38 -23.38
N GLY A 100 12.49 -9.02 -22.87
CA GLY A 100 13.68 -8.75 -23.66
C GLY A 100 13.71 -7.32 -24.21
N ALA A 101 14.88 -6.87 -24.64
CA ALA A 101 15.17 -5.45 -24.96
C ALA A 101 14.48 -4.88 -26.21
N HIS A 102 13.82 -5.71 -27.02
CA HIS A 102 13.26 -5.31 -28.32
C HIS A 102 11.74 -5.06 -28.31
N LYS A 103 11.11 -5.06 -27.13
CA LYS A 103 9.67 -4.85 -27.00
C LYS A 103 9.36 -3.46 -26.49
N VAL A 104 8.25 -2.90 -26.93
CA VAL A 104 7.75 -1.60 -26.46
C VAL A 104 7.05 -1.83 -25.13
N ILE A 105 7.76 -1.51 -24.05
CA ILE A 105 7.29 -1.63 -22.68
C ILE A 105 7.09 -0.21 -22.16
N SER A 106 5.87 0.09 -21.73
CA SER A 106 5.47 1.43 -21.30
C SER A 106 4.84 1.40 -19.93
N ARG A 107 5.08 2.45 -19.14
CA ARG A 107 4.29 2.76 -17.95
C ARG A 107 3.38 3.94 -18.29
N ILE A 108 2.07 3.73 -18.22
CA ILE A 108 1.08 4.70 -18.72
C ILE A 108 0.32 5.41 -17.60
N GLY A 109 0.37 4.87 -16.39
CA GLY A 109 -0.30 5.36 -15.19
C GLY A 109 0.56 5.18 -13.94
N GLY A 110 -0.06 5.35 -12.76
CA GLY A 110 0.63 5.22 -11.47
C GLY A 110 1.17 3.81 -11.24
N ASP A 111 0.34 2.80 -11.48
CA ASP A 111 0.58 1.37 -11.31
C ASP A 111 0.37 0.56 -12.60
N GLU A 112 0.13 1.23 -13.73
CA GLU A 112 -0.26 0.61 -14.99
C GLU A 112 0.90 0.50 -16.00
N PHE A 113 1.09 -0.71 -16.52
CA PHE A 113 2.11 -1.07 -17.49
C PHE A 113 1.47 -1.68 -18.74
N ILE A 114 2.00 -1.35 -19.92
CA ILE A 114 1.57 -1.92 -21.19
C ILE A 114 2.77 -2.45 -21.98
N VAL A 115 2.61 -3.62 -22.60
CA VAL A 115 3.55 -4.17 -23.55
C VAL A 115 2.87 -4.38 -24.90
N LEU A 116 3.41 -3.76 -25.95
CA LEU A 116 3.01 -4.03 -27.33
C LEU A 116 3.84 -5.19 -27.87
N LEU A 117 3.15 -6.19 -28.42
CA LEU A 117 3.73 -7.45 -28.86
C LEU A 117 3.35 -7.73 -30.33
N PRO A 118 4.01 -7.07 -31.29
CA PRO A 118 3.87 -7.41 -32.71
C PRO A 118 4.27 -8.86 -32.97
N LYS A 119 3.60 -9.49 -33.95
CA LYS A 119 3.85 -10.87 -34.37
C LYS A 119 3.86 -11.86 -33.21
N THR A 120 2.98 -11.63 -32.23
CA THR A 120 2.86 -12.45 -31.03
C THR A 120 1.41 -12.88 -30.89
N ASP A 121 1.18 -14.19 -30.84
CA ASP A 121 -0.16 -14.75 -30.66
C ASP A 121 -0.55 -14.88 -29.18
N ALA A 122 -1.80 -15.33 -28.94
CA ALA A 122 -2.33 -15.51 -27.59
C ALA A 122 -1.58 -16.58 -26.77
N PHE A 123 -1.05 -17.62 -27.41
CA PHE A 123 -0.30 -18.66 -26.72
C PHE A 123 1.06 -18.13 -26.24
N GLU A 124 1.79 -17.43 -27.10
CA GLU A 124 3.05 -16.78 -26.76
C GLU A 124 2.87 -15.71 -25.67
N ALA A 125 1.78 -14.95 -25.72
CA ALA A 125 1.43 -13.97 -24.70
C ALA A 125 1.14 -14.60 -23.33
N GLU A 126 0.45 -15.74 -23.31
CA GLU A 126 0.21 -16.50 -22.08
C GLU A 126 1.52 -17.03 -21.48
N GLN A 127 2.44 -17.54 -22.32
CA GLN A 127 3.78 -17.97 -21.85
C GLN A 127 4.60 -16.80 -21.30
N LEU A 128 4.55 -15.64 -21.96
CA LEU A 128 5.20 -14.43 -21.48
C LEU A 128 4.64 -13.98 -20.12
N THR A 129 3.31 -14.01 -19.97
CA THR A 129 2.64 -13.67 -18.70
C THR A 129 3.06 -14.60 -17.58
N LYS A 130 3.14 -15.92 -17.85
CA LYS A 130 3.64 -16.91 -16.87
C LYS A 130 5.09 -16.62 -16.47
N ARG A 131 5.97 -16.35 -17.43
CA ARG A 131 7.37 -15.99 -17.16
C ARG A 131 7.49 -14.72 -16.30
N ILE A 132 6.68 -13.69 -16.58
CA ILE A 132 6.67 -12.47 -15.76
C ILE A 132 6.25 -12.80 -14.31
N LYS A 133 5.21 -13.62 -14.13
CA LYS A 133 4.76 -14.06 -12.80
C LYS A 133 5.84 -14.85 -12.05
N GLU A 134 6.53 -15.77 -12.72
CA GLU A 134 7.64 -16.53 -12.14
C GLU A 134 8.78 -15.62 -11.67
N TYR A 135 9.17 -14.62 -12.46
CA TYR A 135 10.18 -13.64 -12.04
C TYR A 135 9.68 -12.76 -10.89
N SER A 136 8.41 -12.37 -10.90
CA SER A 136 7.83 -11.56 -9.82
C SER A 136 7.85 -12.30 -8.47
N LEU A 137 7.68 -13.63 -8.46
CA LEU A 137 7.73 -14.44 -7.23
C LEU A 137 9.12 -14.56 -6.61
N ILE A 138 10.17 -14.35 -7.39
CA ILE A 138 11.57 -14.46 -6.93
C ILE A 138 12.07 -13.11 -6.42
N GLU A 139 11.63 -12.03 -7.04
CA GLU A 139 12.04 -10.68 -6.70
C GLU A 139 11.29 -10.15 -5.48
N LYS A 140 11.98 -9.37 -4.65
CA LYS A 140 11.41 -8.70 -3.49
C LYS A 140 11.88 -7.27 -3.40
N VAL A 141 11.06 -6.43 -2.76
CA VAL A 141 11.45 -5.07 -2.37
C VAL A 141 11.34 -4.98 -0.85
N GLY A 142 12.48 -5.03 -0.18
CA GLY A 142 12.52 -5.27 1.26
C GLY A 142 11.90 -6.62 1.61
N SER A 143 10.87 -6.61 2.45
CA SER A 143 10.08 -7.79 2.84
C SER A 143 8.87 -8.05 1.94
N LEU A 144 8.60 -7.17 0.97
CA LEU A 144 7.42 -7.20 0.10
C LEU A 144 7.64 -8.06 -1.14
N ASP A 145 6.62 -8.88 -1.45
CA ASP A 145 6.57 -9.64 -2.70
C ASP A 145 6.16 -8.72 -3.86
N VAL A 146 6.81 -8.87 -5.01
CA VAL A 146 6.42 -8.16 -6.24
C VAL A 146 5.22 -8.87 -6.85
N SER A 147 4.13 -8.15 -7.11
CA SER A 147 2.92 -8.73 -7.69
C SER A 147 2.24 -7.79 -8.67
N ILE A 148 1.86 -8.35 -9.82
CA ILE A 148 1.27 -7.64 -10.94
C ILE A 148 0.18 -8.53 -11.54
N SER A 149 -1.01 -7.98 -11.73
CA SER A 149 -2.09 -8.64 -12.45
C SER A 149 -2.02 -8.29 -13.93
N PHE A 150 -2.11 -9.30 -14.79
CA PHE A 150 -1.95 -9.14 -16.24
C PHE A 150 -3.16 -9.63 -17.02
N GLY A 151 -3.62 -8.85 -18.00
CA GLY A 151 -4.58 -9.24 -19.02
C GLY A 151 -4.02 -8.97 -20.41
N PHE A 152 -4.43 -9.75 -21.40
CA PHE A 152 -4.04 -9.50 -22.79
C PHE A 152 -5.14 -9.87 -23.77
N GLU A 153 -5.09 -9.25 -24.95
CA GLU A 153 -5.90 -9.59 -26.11
C GLU A 153 -5.06 -9.49 -27.38
N THR A 154 -5.39 -10.35 -28.36
CA THR A 154 -4.68 -10.43 -29.63
C THR A 154 -5.58 -9.97 -30.78
N LYS A 155 -5.10 -9.00 -31.55
CA LYS A 155 -5.66 -8.63 -32.84
C LYS A 155 -5.16 -9.60 -33.91
N MET A 156 -6.09 -10.30 -34.57
CA MET A 156 -5.77 -11.30 -35.60
C MET A 156 -6.00 -10.77 -37.01
N ASN A 157 -6.98 -9.87 -37.18
CA ASN A 157 -7.36 -9.34 -38.49
C ASN A 157 -7.23 -7.83 -38.52
N GLU A 158 -6.91 -7.27 -39.69
CA GLU A 158 -6.79 -5.83 -39.91
C GLU A 158 -8.11 -5.09 -39.63
N ALA A 159 -9.25 -5.71 -39.91
CA ALA A 159 -10.59 -5.13 -39.75
C ALA A 159 -11.04 -4.91 -38.29
N ASP A 160 -10.43 -5.58 -37.31
CA ASP A 160 -10.80 -5.39 -35.90
C ASP A 160 -10.43 -3.97 -35.42
N ASP A 161 -11.18 -3.32 -34.54
CA ASP A 161 -10.70 -2.04 -33.97
C ASP A 161 -9.63 -2.33 -32.89
N ILE A 162 -8.47 -1.69 -32.99
CA ILE A 162 -7.40 -1.81 -31.99
C ILE A 162 -7.84 -1.29 -30.62
N ASN A 163 -8.73 -0.30 -30.56
CA ASN A 163 -9.26 0.22 -29.30
C ASN A 163 -10.15 -0.81 -28.60
N ASP A 164 -10.93 -1.57 -29.35
CA ASP A 164 -11.72 -2.69 -28.81
C ASP A 164 -10.82 -3.82 -28.30
N VAL A 165 -9.68 -4.06 -28.96
CA VAL A 165 -8.66 -5.01 -28.50
C VAL A 165 -8.04 -4.53 -27.18
N CYS A 166 -7.65 -3.26 -27.08
CA CYS A 166 -7.17 -2.65 -25.84
C CYS A 166 -8.19 -2.83 -24.70
N LYS A 167 -9.45 -2.49 -24.95
CA LYS A 167 -10.53 -2.60 -23.96
C LYS A 167 -10.72 -4.03 -23.46
N ARG A 168 -10.70 -5.01 -24.35
CA ARG A 168 -10.79 -6.43 -23.95
C ARG A 168 -9.56 -6.90 -23.15
N ALA A 169 -8.36 -6.40 -23.46
CA ALA A 169 -7.16 -6.69 -22.68
C ALA A 169 -7.28 -6.11 -21.25
N GLU A 170 -7.80 -4.89 -21.13
CA GLU A 170 -8.08 -4.21 -19.86
C GLU A 170 -9.13 -4.97 -19.04
N ASP A 171 -10.27 -5.33 -19.64
CA ASP A 171 -11.34 -6.08 -18.97
C ASP A 171 -10.83 -7.42 -18.41
N ARG A 172 -9.97 -8.11 -19.17
CA ARG A 172 -9.32 -9.36 -18.72
C ARG A 172 -8.33 -9.12 -17.58
N MET A 173 -7.59 -8.01 -17.60
CA MET A 173 -6.68 -7.62 -16.53
C MET A 173 -7.48 -7.35 -15.26
N TYR A 174 -8.54 -6.55 -15.34
CA TYR A 174 -9.40 -6.21 -14.23
C TYR A 174 -10.05 -7.47 -13.62
N HIS A 175 -10.58 -8.35 -14.47
CA HIS A 175 -11.14 -9.62 -14.00
C HIS A 175 -10.11 -10.46 -13.22
N ARG A 176 -8.85 -10.55 -13.68
CA ARG A 176 -7.78 -11.25 -12.94
C ARG A 176 -7.43 -10.54 -11.64
N LYS A 177 -7.36 -9.20 -11.65
CA LYS A 177 -7.09 -8.36 -10.47
C LYS A 177 -8.13 -8.58 -9.36
N LEU A 178 -9.40 -8.82 -9.70
CA LEU A 178 -10.45 -9.13 -8.72
C LEU A 178 -10.16 -10.37 -7.87
N PHE A 179 -9.46 -11.37 -8.42
CA PHE A 179 -9.10 -12.60 -7.68
C PHE A 179 -7.72 -12.50 -7.03
N GLU A 180 -6.75 -11.87 -7.70
CA GLU A 180 -5.36 -11.82 -7.23
C GLU A 180 -5.14 -10.73 -6.16
N SER A 181 -5.80 -9.58 -6.28
CA SER A 181 -5.58 -8.42 -5.40
C SER A 181 -5.94 -8.70 -3.93
N PRO A 182 -7.09 -9.34 -3.59
CA PRO A 182 -7.43 -9.62 -2.19
C PRO A 182 -6.39 -10.50 -1.48
N LEU A 183 -5.93 -11.56 -2.15
CA LEU A 183 -4.90 -12.45 -1.61
C LEU A 183 -3.59 -11.68 -1.37
N MET A 184 -3.20 -10.81 -2.29
CA MET A 184 -1.99 -10.02 -2.15
C MET A 184 -2.09 -9.02 -1.00
N ARG A 185 -3.23 -8.34 -0.83
CA ARG A 185 -3.42 -7.41 0.31
C ARG A 185 -3.29 -8.11 1.64
N GLY A 186 -3.87 -9.31 1.80
CA GLY A 186 -3.70 -10.11 3.02
C GLY A 186 -2.24 -10.40 3.32
N LYS A 187 -1.47 -10.87 2.32
CA LYS A 187 -0.01 -11.09 2.48
C LYS A 187 0.77 -9.81 2.80
N THR A 188 0.37 -8.68 2.23
CA THR A 188 0.98 -7.38 2.53
C THR A 188 0.70 -6.97 3.98
N VAL A 189 -0.53 -7.15 4.47
CA VAL A 189 -0.88 -6.92 5.88
C VAL A 189 -0.04 -7.82 6.81
N ASP A 190 0.10 -9.11 6.50
CA ASP A 190 0.97 -10.02 7.27
C ASP A 190 2.44 -9.56 7.28
N THR A 191 2.91 -9.03 6.16
CA THR A 191 4.26 -8.48 6.03
C THR A 191 4.44 -7.21 6.85
N ILE A 192 3.44 -6.33 6.86
CA ILE A 192 3.42 -5.12 7.71
C ILE A 192 3.53 -5.52 9.18
N ILE A 193 2.71 -6.47 9.64
CA ILE A 193 2.72 -6.94 11.04
C ILE A 193 4.10 -7.48 11.41
N ARG A 194 4.66 -8.36 10.58
CA ARG A 194 5.99 -8.93 10.82
C ARG A 194 7.07 -7.84 10.89
N THR A 195 7.08 -6.90 9.94
CA THR A 195 8.07 -5.83 9.91
C THR A 195 7.92 -4.86 11.08
N LEU A 196 6.69 -4.58 11.54
CA LEU A 196 6.45 -3.79 12.75
C LEU A 196 7.08 -4.45 13.98
N TYR A 197 6.87 -5.76 14.15
CA TYR A 197 7.40 -6.53 15.28
C TYR A 197 8.93 -6.70 15.21
N GLU A 198 9.49 -6.93 14.02
CA GLU A 198 10.94 -6.95 13.81
C GLU A 198 11.61 -5.61 14.19
N LYS A 199 10.92 -4.49 13.95
CA LYS A 199 11.39 -3.16 14.35
C LYS A 199 11.21 -2.88 15.84
N ASN A 200 10.22 -3.50 16.48
CA ASN A 200 9.85 -3.20 17.86
C ASN A 200 9.30 -4.43 18.59
N GLU A 201 10.19 -5.19 19.22
CA GLU A 201 9.84 -6.38 20.02
C GLU A 201 8.90 -6.04 21.20
N ILE A 202 9.02 -4.82 21.75
CA ILE A 202 8.14 -4.36 22.84
C ILE A 202 6.69 -4.24 22.34
N GLU A 203 6.51 -3.74 21.12
CA GLU A 203 5.21 -3.59 20.47
C GLU A 203 4.54 -4.95 20.18
N GLU A 204 5.32 -5.95 19.79
CA GLU A 204 4.83 -7.33 19.60
C GLU A 204 4.26 -7.89 20.91
N GLN A 205 5.05 -7.85 21.98
CA GLN A 205 4.63 -8.38 23.27
C GLN A 205 3.43 -7.62 23.83
N HIS A 206 3.41 -6.29 23.66
CA HIS A 206 2.29 -5.43 24.02
C HIS A 206 1.00 -5.83 23.29
N SER A 207 1.05 -5.92 21.96
CA SER A 207 -0.10 -6.29 21.12
C SER A 207 -0.68 -7.66 21.52
N HIS A 208 0.18 -8.63 21.86
CA HIS A 208 -0.26 -9.93 22.35
C HIS A 208 -0.95 -9.87 23.73
N ARG A 209 -0.44 -9.06 24.66
CA ARG A 209 -1.06 -8.88 25.98
C ARG A 209 -2.39 -8.13 25.89
N VAL A 210 -2.46 -7.06 25.10
CA VAL A 210 -3.72 -6.33 24.84
C VAL A 210 -4.76 -7.24 24.19
N SER A 211 -4.36 -8.02 23.19
CA SER A 211 -5.20 -9.04 22.56
C SER A 211 -5.77 -10.03 23.59
N LYS A 212 -4.95 -10.47 24.54
CA LYS A 212 -5.37 -11.38 25.62
C LYS A 212 -6.36 -10.73 26.60
N LEU A 213 -6.10 -9.48 27.00
CA LEU A 213 -6.98 -8.72 27.87
C LEU A 213 -8.35 -8.48 27.21
N CYS A 214 -8.36 -8.18 25.90
CA CYS A 214 -9.59 -8.05 25.12
C CYS A 214 -10.38 -9.38 25.08
N GLU A 215 -9.70 -10.52 24.96
CA GLU A 215 -10.33 -11.84 25.04
C GLU A 215 -11.01 -12.08 26.41
N ILE A 216 -10.32 -11.73 27.51
CA ILE A 216 -10.84 -11.87 28.88
C ILE A 216 -12.07 -10.98 29.06
N MET A 217 -11.99 -9.71 28.64
CA MET A 217 -13.12 -8.78 28.68
C MET A 217 -14.32 -9.28 27.88
N GLY A 218 -14.10 -9.73 26.64
CA GLY A 218 -15.19 -10.26 25.81
C GLY A 218 -15.88 -11.48 26.42
N LYS A 219 -15.11 -12.39 27.03
CA LYS A 219 -15.67 -13.55 27.77
C LYS A 219 -16.44 -13.12 29.01
N GLY A 220 -15.88 -12.22 29.80
CA GLY A 220 -16.52 -11.71 31.01
C GLY A 220 -17.86 -11.02 30.72
N LEU A 221 -17.93 -10.26 29.62
CA LEU A 221 -19.14 -9.58 29.16
C LEU A 221 -20.17 -10.54 28.52
N GLY A 222 -19.85 -11.83 28.39
CA GLY A 222 -20.74 -12.82 27.76
C GLY A 222 -20.95 -12.61 26.26
N LEU A 223 -19.97 -12.01 25.56
CA LEU A 223 -20.05 -11.81 24.11
C LEU A 223 -19.98 -13.15 23.37
N SER A 224 -20.48 -13.17 22.14
CA SER A 224 -20.40 -14.36 21.28
C SER A 224 -18.94 -14.71 20.96
N GLU A 225 -18.66 -15.99 20.67
CA GLU A 225 -17.32 -16.43 20.27
C GLU A 225 -16.78 -15.65 19.05
N TYR A 226 -17.68 -15.28 18.13
CA TYR A 226 -17.34 -14.44 16.98
C TYR A 226 -16.82 -13.06 17.41
N LYS A 227 -17.55 -12.35 18.29
CA LYS A 227 -17.13 -11.04 18.80
C LYS A 227 -15.89 -11.11 19.69
N ILE A 228 -15.70 -12.19 20.44
CA ILE A 228 -14.46 -12.43 21.20
C ILE A 228 -13.26 -12.60 20.25
N LYS A 229 -13.43 -13.36 19.17
CA LYS A 229 -12.37 -13.54 18.17
C LYS A 229 -12.03 -12.23 17.48
N GLU A 230 -13.05 -11.43 17.15
CA GLU A 230 -12.88 -10.10 16.58
C GLU A 230 -12.11 -9.16 17.53
N LEU A 231 -12.52 -9.07 18.81
CA LEU A 231 -11.80 -8.31 19.83
C LEU A 231 -10.34 -8.74 19.97
N LYS A 232 -10.08 -10.05 19.94
CA LYS A 232 -8.73 -10.59 19.99
C LYS A 232 -7.90 -10.12 18.79
N THR A 233 -8.46 -10.18 17.58
CA THR A 233 -7.79 -9.72 16.37
C THR A 233 -7.55 -8.22 16.40
N VAL A 234 -8.53 -7.41 16.78
CA VAL A 234 -8.37 -5.95 16.82
C VAL A 234 -7.35 -5.57 17.90
N GLY A 235 -7.37 -6.21 19.08
CA GLY A 235 -6.34 -5.98 20.11
C GLY A 235 -4.93 -6.31 19.65
N LEU A 236 -4.75 -7.28 18.73
CA LEU A 236 -3.44 -7.58 18.13
C LEU A 236 -3.03 -6.53 17.08
N LEU A 237 -3.99 -5.90 16.41
CA LEU A 237 -3.75 -5.04 15.25
C LEU A 237 -3.96 -3.55 15.52
N HIS A 238 -4.37 -3.15 16.74
CA HIS A 238 -4.75 -1.77 17.06
C HIS A 238 -3.66 -0.75 16.73
N ASP A 239 -2.40 -1.17 16.85
CA ASP A 239 -1.23 -0.34 16.61
C ASP A 239 -0.49 -0.64 15.31
N ILE A 240 -1.10 -1.42 14.39
CA ILE A 240 -0.49 -1.75 13.08
C ILE A 240 -0.04 -0.51 12.29
N GLY A 241 -0.71 0.63 12.47
CA GLY A 241 -0.37 1.88 11.80
C GLY A 241 0.93 2.52 12.27
N LYS A 242 1.52 2.08 13.40
CA LYS A 242 2.84 2.54 13.85
C LYS A 242 3.96 2.20 12.86
N ILE A 243 3.73 1.27 11.91
CA ILE A 243 4.69 0.91 10.86
C ILE A 243 5.19 2.11 10.04
N ALA A 244 4.32 3.10 9.83
CA ALA A 244 4.63 4.28 9.02
C ALA A 244 5.20 5.45 9.84
N ILE A 245 5.38 5.28 11.15
CA ILE A 245 5.99 6.27 12.02
C ILE A 245 7.51 6.05 12.03
N GLU A 246 8.29 7.13 11.94
CA GLU A 246 9.74 7.02 11.96
C GLU A 246 10.25 6.40 13.27
N ASP A 247 11.22 5.49 13.15
CA ASP A 247 11.80 4.77 14.30
C ASP A 247 12.41 5.74 15.34
N THR A 248 12.91 6.90 14.89
CA THR A 248 13.47 7.97 15.73
C THR A 248 12.42 8.65 16.62
N ILE A 249 11.18 8.76 16.12
CA ILE A 249 10.02 9.28 16.86
C ILE A 249 9.46 8.17 17.76
N LEU A 250 9.24 6.98 17.20
CA LEU A 250 8.61 5.86 17.90
C LEU A 250 9.42 5.40 19.11
N ASN A 251 10.77 5.40 19.01
CA ASN A 251 11.67 4.94 20.08
C ASN A 251 12.34 6.08 20.86
N LYS A 252 11.90 7.33 20.68
CA LYS A 252 12.59 8.51 21.22
C LYS A 252 12.81 8.43 22.75
N PRO A 253 14.05 8.65 23.24
CA PRO A 253 14.30 8.81 24.66
C PRO A 253 13.86 10.16 25.19
N GLY A 254 12.63 10.21 25.69
CA GLY A 254 12.10 11.35 26.43
C GLY A 254 10.74 11.82 25.92
N LYS A 255 10.47 13.11 26.13
CA LYS A 255 9.22 13.71 25.68
C LYS A 255 9.26 13.99 24.18
N LEU A 256 8.14 13.73 23.53
CA LEU A 256 7.89 14.09 22.15
C LEU A 256 7.59 15.59 22.05
N THR A 257 7.96 16.20 20.93
CA THR A 257 7.49 17.55 20.57
C THR A 257 6.03 17.48 20.12
N ASP A 258 5.37 18.65 20.00
CA ASP A 258 3.99 18.70 19.54
C ASP A 258 3.83 18.14 18.10
N ASP A 259 4.81 18.40 17.23
CA ASP A 259 4.85 17.86 15.86
C ASP A 259 5.05 16.34 15.85
N GLU A 260 5.98 15.82 16.67
CA GLU A 260 6.19 14.38 16.83
C GLU A 260 4.95 13.68 17.41
N TRP A 261 4.25 14.35 18.33
CA TRP A 261 2.99 13.84 18.88
C TRP A 261 1.88 13.79 17.84
N LEU A 262 1.81 14.80 16.96
CA LEU A 262 0.89 14.79 15.83
C LEU A 262 1.16 13.63 14.88
N GLU A 263 2.43 13.33 14.61
CA GLU A 263 2.80 12.16 13.80
C GLU A 263 2.36 10.85 14.46
N ILE A 264 2.60 10.66 15.76
CA ILE A 264 2.13 9.45 16.46
C ILE A 264 0.61 9.29 16.35
N LYS A 265 -0.18 10.36 16.49
CA LYS A 265 -1.65 10.27 16.40
C LYS A 265 -2.15 9.73 15.07
N ARG A 266 -1.36 9.85 13.98
CA ARG A 266 -1.73 9.36 12.66
C ARG A 266 -1.80 7.82 12.59
N HIS A 267 -1.20 7.09 13.54
CA HIS A 267 -1.19 5.62 13.51
C HIS A 267 -2.61 5.03 13.44
N SER A 268 -3.59 5.63 14.11
CA SER A 268 -4.97 5.12 14.09
C SER A 268 -5.59 5.24 12.69
N GLU A 269 -5.33 6.36 12.00
CA GLU A 269 -5.78 6.56 10.61
C GLU A 269 -5.01 5.69 9.61
N ILE A 270 -3.71 5.49 9.82
CA ILE A 270 -2.89 4.60 9.00
C ILE A 270 -3.37 3.15 9.18
N GLY A 271 -3.60 2.72 10.42
CA GLY A 271 -4.13 1.39 10.73
C GLY A 271 -5.49 1.14 10.08
N TYR A 272 -6.38 2.13 10.12
CA TYR A 272 -7.63 2.10 9.37
C TYR A 272 -7.41 1.89 7.87
N ARG A 273 -6.54 2.70 7.25
CA ARG A 273 -6.25 2.59 5.81
C ARG A 273 -5.69 1.22 5.45
N ILE A 274 -4.81 0.65 6.28
CA ILE A 274 -4.24 -0.69 6.06
C ILE A 274 -5.33 -1.76 6.10
N LEU A 275 -6.09 -1.82 7.20
CA LEU A 275 -7.06 -2.88 7.43
C LEU A 275 -8.29 -2.78 6.52
N SER A 276 -8.72 -1.56 6.16
CA SER A 276 -9.83 -1.34 5.22
C SER A 276 -9.56 -1.85 3.80
N THR A 277 -8.31 -2.15 3.44
CA THR A 277 -7.99 -2.74 2.14
C THR A 277 -8.40 -4.22 2.02
N VAL A 278 -8.61 -4.88 3.15
CA VAL A 278 -9.03 -6.29 3.25
C VAL A 278 -10.49 -6.33 3.70
N ASN A 279 -11.35 -6.94 2.89
CA ASN A 279 -12.81 -6.91 3.09
C ASN A 279 -13.20 -7.48 4.47
N GLU A 280 -12.57 -8.58 4.87
CA GLU A 280 -12.82 -9.28 6.13
C GLU A 280 -12.37 -8.47 7.36
N MET A 281 -11.52 -7.45 7.19
CA MET A 281 -11.01 -6.59 8.26
C MET A 281 -11.66 -5.19 8.26
N SER A 282 -12.60 -4.91 7.36
CA SER A 282 -13.16 -3.56 7.19
C SER A 282 -13.92 -3.06 8.42
N GLU A 283 -14.67 -3.93 9.10
CA GLU A 283 -15.34 -3.58 10.37
C GLU A 283 -14.31 -3.35 11.49
N MET A 284 -13.31 -4.23 11.57
CA MET A 284 -12.20 -4.10 12.53
C MET A 284 -11.39 -2.82 12.33
N ALA A 285 -11.28 -2.34 11.08
CA ALA A 285 -10.61 -1.10 10.77
C ALA A 285 -11.25 0.09 11.50
N GLU A 286 -12.59 0.17 11.56
CA GLU A 286 -13.28 1.24 12.30
C GLU A 286 -12.98 1.18 13.81
N TYR A 287 -12.78 -0.03 14.35
CA TYR A 287 -12.40 -0.20 15.75
C TYR A 287 -10.98 0.28 16.03
N VAL A 288 -10.05 -0.04 15.13
CA VAL A 288 -8.67 0.49 15.16
C VAL A 288 -8.66 2.00 14.96
N LEU A 289 -9.54 2.56 14.12
CA LEU A 289 -9.60 4.00 13.93
C LEU A 289 -9.98 4.73 15.23
N ALA A 290 -10.92 4.17 15.99
CA ALA A 290 -11.51 4.81 17.16
C ALA A 290 -10.91 4.39 18.51
N HIS A 291 -9.89 3.53 18.55
CA HIS A 291 -9.37 3.00 19.83
C HIS A 291 -8.71 4.05 20.74
N GLN A 292 -8.32 5.19 20.18
CA GLN A 292 -7.76 6.34 20.90
C GLN A 292 -8.80 7.44 21.19
N GLU A 293 -10.08 7.17 20.89
CA GLU A 293 -11.18 8.04 21.32
C GLU A 293 -11.35 7.96 22.83
N ARG A 294 -11.78 9.07 23.43
CA ARG A 294 -12.01 9.17 24.87
C ARG A 294 -13.49 9.31 25.14
N TRP A 295 -13.98 8.69 26.21
CA TRP A 295 -15.39 8.71 26.57
C TRP A 295 -15.99 10.13 26.64
N ASP A 296 -15.20 11.11 27.08
CA ASP A 296 -15.56 12.53 27.19
C ASP A 296 -15.62 13.30 25.85
N GLY A 297 -15.10 12.73 24.75
CA GLY A 297 -15.02 13.36 23.43
C GLY A 297 -13.74 14.15 23.14
N THR A 298 -12.73 14.06 24.03
CA THR A 298 -11.43 14.75 23.86
C THR A 298 -10.34 13.87 23.23
N GLY A 299 -10.71 12.68 22.76
CA GLY A 299 -9.84 11.76 22.05
C GLY A 299 -9.64 12.13 20.58
N TYR A 300 -9.08 11.20 19.81
CA TYR A 300 -8.79 11.38 18.39
C TYR A 300 -9.03 10.04 17.65
N PRO A 301 -9.21 10.07 16.31
CA PRO A 301 -9.13 11.21 15.40
C PRO A 301 -10.44 11.96 15.15
N LYS A 302 -11.60 11.37 15.46
CA LYS A 302 -12.93 11.93 15.16
C LYS A 302 -13.53 12.73 16.33
N GLY A 303 -13.04 12.54 17.56
CA GLY A 303 -13.61 13.17 18.76
C GLY A 303 -14.96 12.57 19.14
N LEU A 304 -15.11 11.25 18.94
CA LEU A 304 -16.34 10.53 19.28
C LEU A 304 -16.55 10.53 20.80
N LYS A 305 -17.82 10.55 21.22
CA LYS A 305 -18.19 10.68 22.64
C LYS A 305 -19.16 9.58 23.07
N GLY A 306 -18.92 9.01 24.25
CA GLY A 306 -19.79 8.02 24.86
C GLY A 306 -20.04 6.82 23.93
N ASN A 307 -21.31 6.45 23.77
CA ASN A 307 -21.75 5.33 22.94
C ASN A 307 -21.58 5.54 21.42
N ALA A 308 -21.15 6.73 20.96
CA ALA A 308 -20.73 6.90 19.57
C ALA A 308 -19.40 6.19 19.28
N ILE A 309 -18.61 5.88 20.32
CA ILE A 309 -17.40 5.08 20.23
C ILE A 309 -17.81 3.59 20.17
N PRO A 310 -17.32 2.81 19.19
CA PRO A 310 -17.58 1.38 19.13
C PRO A 310 -17.27 0.68 20.46
N LEU A 311 -18.04 -0.35 20.80
CA LEU A 311 -17.83 -1.12 22.03
C LEU A 311 -16.42 -1.71 22.06
N GLU A 312 -15.98 -2.25 20.92
CA GLU A 312 -14.69 -2.86 20.71
C GLU A 312 -13.55 -1.87 20.98
N SER A 313 -13.65 -0.65 20.44
CA SER A 313 -12.69 0.43 20.71
C SER A 313 -12.63 0.83 22.18
N ARG A 314 -13.77 0.89 22.87
CA ARG A 314 -13.82 1.20 24.31
C ARG A 314 -13.14 0.11 25.15
N ILE A 315 -13.33 -1.17 24.80
CA ILE A 315 -12.67 -2.30 25.45
C ILE A 315 -11.15 -2.23 25.22
N ILE A 316 -10.72 -2.02 23.98
CA ILE A 316 -9.30 -1.92 23.61
C ILE A 316 -8.63 -0.76 24.34
N SER A 317 -9.27 0.41 24.42
CA SER A 317 -8.72 1.58 25.12
C SER A 317 -8.38 1.28 26.58
N ILE A 318 -9.24 0.52 27.28
CA ILE A 318 -9.00 0.10 28.67
C ILE A 318 -7.85 -0.92 28.73
N ALA A 319 -7.87 -1.94 27.85
CA ALA A 319 -6.86 -2.98 27.81
C ALA A 319 -5.46 -2.44 27.48
N ASP A 320 -5.36 -1.55 26.49
CA ASP A 320 -4.13 -0.85 26.10
C ASP A 320 -3.59 0.00 27.26
N ALA A 321 -4.44 0.85 27.86
CA ALA A 321 -4.01 1.68 28.99
C ALA A 321 -3.50 0.86 30.17
N TYR A 322 -4.18 -0.26 30.50
CA TYR A 322 -3.74 -1.16 31.56
C TYR A 322 -2.38 -1.79 31.25
N ASP A 323 -2.20 -2.34 30.04
CA ASP A 323 -0.92 -2.93 29.63
C ASP A 323 0.21 -1.88 29.62
N ALA A 324 -0.09 -0.66 29.14
CA ALA A 324 0.84 0.46 29.10
C ALA A 324 1.33 0.89 30.49
N MET A 325 0.48 0.77 31.52
CA MET A 325 0.84 1.10 32.91
C MET A 325 1.63 -0.01 33.60
N THR A 326 1.26 -1.27 33.36
CA THR A 326 1.80 -2.44 34.08
C THR A 326 3.03 -3.06 33.42
N SER A 327 3.24 -2.79 32.13
CA SER A 327 4.40 -3.29 31.38
C SER A 327 5.65 -2.43 31.60
N GLN A 328 6.82 -3.06 31.54
CA GLN A 328 8.09 -2.36 31.63
C GLN A 328 8.37 -1.70 30.29
N ARG A 329 8.50 -0.37 30.27
CA ARG A 329 8.87 0.42 29.07
C ARG A 329 10.23 1.06 29.31
N SER A 330 10.97 1.36 28.23
CA SER A 330 12.34 1.91 28.28
C SER A 330 12.52 3.15 29.17
N TYR A 331 11.42 3.87 29.46
CA TYR A 331 11.42 5.11 30.24
C TYR A 331 10.56 5.08 31.52
N ARG A 332 9.96 3.93 31.90
CA ARG A 332 9.06 3.85 33.08
C ARG A 332 9.17 2.50 33.80
N SER A 333 9.38 2.54 35.12
CA SER A 333 9.27 1.38 36.00
C SER A 333 7.82 0.89 36.05
N LYS A 334 7.61 -0.43 36.05
CA LYS A 334 6.28 -1.07 36.12
C LYS A 334 5.44 -0.47 37.25
N MET A 335 4.19 -0.09 36.95
CA MET A 335 3.20 0.23 37.97
C MET A 335 2.63 -1.07 38.54
N PRO A 336 2.47 -1.21 39.87
CA PRO A 336 1.73 -2.33 40.45
C PRO A 336 0.30 -2.40 39.91
N SER A 337 -0.25 -3.61 39.77
CA SER A 337 -1.60 -3.86 39.24
C SER A 337 -2.64 -2.98 39.95
N GLU A 338 -2.58 -2.92 41.29
CA GLU A 338 -3.53 -2.17 42.12
C GLU A 338 -3.51 -0.66 41.82
N ALA A 339 -2.33 -0.11 41.53
CA ALA A 339 -2.19 1.29 41.16
C ALA A 339 -2.69 1.57 39.74
N ALA A 340 -2.50 0.62 38.81
CA ALA A 340 -3.05 0.73 37.46
C ALA A 340 -4.60 0.67 37.47
N LEU A 341 -5.18 -0.24 38.25
CA LEU A 341 -6.62 -0.33 38.45
C LEU A 341 -7.21 0.93 39.10
N ALA A 342 -6.52 1.51 40.08
CA ALA A 342 -6.92 2.79 40.67
C ALA A 342 -6.91 3.95 39.67
N GLU A 343 -5.94 4.00 38.75
CA GLU A 343 -5.90 5.02 37.70
C GLU A 343 -7.01 4.81 36.65
N LEU A 344 -7.34 3.56 36.30
CA LEU A 344 -8.52 3.26 35.46
C LEU A 344 -9.81 3.77 36.11
N GLN A 345 -10.01 3.47 37.40
CA GLN A 345 -11.19 3.91 38.15
C GLN A 345 -11.29 5.42 38.23
N LYS A 346 -10.17 6.12 38.43
CA LYS A 346 -10.11 7.59 38.49
C LYS A 346 -10.47 8.25 37.15
N ASN A 347 -10.16 7.60 36.03
CA ASN A 347 -10.43 8.10 34.69
C ASN A 347 -11.71 7.53 34.06
N ALA A 348 -12.50 6.78 34.84
CA ALA A 348 -13.83 6.30 34.45
C ALA A 348 -14.79 7.50 34.23
N GLY A 349 -15.50 7.50 33.10
CA GLY A 349 -16.40 8.60 32.72
C GLY A 349 -15.70 9.81 32.09
N SER A 350 -14.37 9.81 31.98
CA SER A 350 -13.60 10.79 31.21
C SER A 350 -12.86 10.11 30.06
N GLN A 351 -11.79 9.38 30.36
CA GLN A 351 -11.06 8.61 29.35
C GLN A 351 -11.83 7.36 28.96
N PHE A 352 -12.28 6.61 29.97
CA PHE A 352 -12.83 5.28 29.78
C PHE A 352 -14.33 5.28 29.97
N ASP A 353 -15.00 4.36 29.28
CA ASP A 353 -16.38 4.00 29.57
C ASP A 353 -16.48 3.56 31.05
N PRO A 354 -17.32 4.21 31.87
CA PRO A 354 -17.36 3.95 33.29
C PRO A 354 -17.85 2.53 33.62
N GLU A 355 -18.78 1.98 32.84
CA GLU A 355 -19.32 0.64 33.07
C GLU A 355 -18.26 -0.43 32.73
N LEU A 356 -17.58 -0.26 31.59
CA LEU A 356 -16.52 -1.18 31.18
C LEU A 356 -15.28 -1.08 32.08
N ALA A 357 -14.94 0.10 32.59
CA ALA A 357 -13.84 0.28 33.52
C ALA A 357 -14.10 -0.44 34.85
N SER A 358 -15.29 -0.27 35.43
CA SER A 358 -15.70 -1.01 36.63
C SER A 358 -15.72 -2.51 36.39
N PHE A 359 -16.28 -2.96 35.25
CA PHE A 359 -16.28 -4.37 34.86
C PHE A 359 -14.86 -4.95 34.75
N PHE A 360 -13.94 -4.23 34.10
CA PHE A 360 -12.54 -4.65 33.95
C PHE A 360 -11.87 -4.85 35.31
N ILE A 361 -12.06 -3.90 36.23
CA ILE A 361 -11.48 -3.95 37.58
C ILE A 361 -11.99 -5.17 38.36
N GLU A 362 -13.32 -5.39 38.35
CA GLU A 362 -13.92 -6.54 39.05
C GLU A 362 -13.44 -7.88 38.46
N ASN A 363 -13.41 -7.99 37.13
CA ASN A 363 -13.07 -9.23 36.44
C ASN A 363 -11.58 -9.62 36.55
N LEU A 364 -10.66 -8.63 36.54
CA LEU A 364 -9.23 -8.90 36.71
C LEU A 364 -8.87 -9.32 38.13
N LEU A 365 -9.51 -8.73 39.15
CA LEU A 365 -9.31 -9.12 40.55
C LEU A 365 -9.77 -10.57 40.84
N GLU A 366 -10.72 -11.09 40.06
CA GLU A 366 -11.13 -12.50 40.11
C GLU A 366 -10.15 -13.42 39.36
N ASN A 367 -9.59 -12.96 38.23
CA ASN A 367 -8.67 -13.75 37.42
C ASN A 367 -7.23 -13.76 37.93
N GLU A 368 -6.73 -12.72 38.62
CA GLU A 368 -5.40 -12.76 39.29
C GLU A 368 -5.35 -13.83 40.40
N LYS A 369 -6.49 -14.21 40.98
CA LYS A 369 -6.58 -15.36 41.91
C LYS A 369 -6.52 -16.72 41.21
N THR A 370 -6.68 -16.76 39.89
CA THR A 370 -6.89 -17.98 39.10
C THR A 370 -5.79 -18.18 38.04
N ILE A 371 -5.11 -17.11 37.62
CA ILE A 371 -4.12 -17.09 36.55
C ILE A 371 -2.91 -16.31 37.08
N ASN A 372 -1.82 -17.01 37.41
CA ASN A 372 -0.51 -16.39 37.61
C ASN A 372 -0.07 -15.78 36.27
N LEU A 373 -0.29 -14.47 36.10
CA LEU A 373 0.27 -13.64 35.03
C LEU A 373 1.69 -13.21 35.39
#